data_AF-A0A2V9D0K8-F1
#
_entry.id   AF-A0A2V9D0K8-F1
#
_cell.length_a   1.000
_cell.length_b   1.000
_cell.length_c   1.000
_cell.angle_alpha   90.00
_cell.angle_beta   90.00
_cell.angle_gamma   90.00
#
_symmetry.space_group_name_H-M   'P 1'
#
loop_
_entity.id
_entity.type
_entity.pdbx_description
1 polymer ?
#
loop_
_entity_poly.entity_id
_entity_poly.type
_entity_poly.pdbx_seq_one_letter_code
_entity_poly.pdbx_strand_id
1 'polypeptide(L)' 'MHFQDVPDMPRELLDNTTRIIPSDGVSPLMRILRKLADKGYAGPLSVELFLPRFQQGDPFEVAREIRQKAESVMRQARVI' A
#
# COMPACT_ATOMS: atom_id res chain seq x y z
N MET A 1 -8.52 -6.97 -0.98
CA MET A 1 -7.84 -6.30 -2.11
C MET A 1 -6.38 -6.12 -1.74
N HIS A 2 -5.44 -6.25 -2.68
CA HIS A 2 -4.02 -6.01 -2.39
C HIS A 2 -3.75 -4.50 -2.42
N PHE A 3 -3.11 -3.99 -1.37
CA PHE A 3 -2.83 -2.59 -1.12
C PHE A 3 -1.33 -2.38 -0.95
N GLN A 4 -0.68 -1.93 -2.01
CA GLN A 4 0.76 -1.66 -2.07
C GLN A 4 0.99 -0.44 -2.97
N ASP A 5 2.18 0.13 -2.88
CA ASP A 5 2.62 1.21 -3.74
C ASP A 5 3.81 0.78 -4.60
N VAL A 6 4.18 1.64 -5.55
CA VAL A 6 5.31 1.44 -6.45
C VAL A 6 6.17 2.70 -6.51
N PRO A 7 7.50 2.57 -6.66
CA PRO A 7 8.39 3.71 -6.83
C PRO A 7 8.17 4.41 -8.17
N ASP A 8 8.67 5.64 -8.27
CA ASP A 8 8.68 6.40 -9.53
C ASP A 8 9.78 5.86 -10.47
N MET A 9 9.42 4.89 -11.30
CA MET A 9 10.31 4.29 -12.29
C MET A 9 9.53 3.80 -13.51
N PRO A 10 10.20 3.49 -14.64
CA PRO A 10 9.53 2.97 -15.82
C PRO A 10 8.64 1.78 -15.50
N ARG A 11 7.41 1.81 -16.00
CA ARG A 11 6.38 0.82 -15.67
C ARG A 11 6.82 -0.60 -16.03
N GLU A 12 7.58 -0.74 -17.10
CA GLU A 12 8.08 -2.01 -17.63
C GLU A 12 9.09 -2.67 -16.69
N LEU A 13 9.67 -1.91 -15.76
CA LEU A 13 10.62 -2.39 -14.76
C LEU A 13 9.95 -2.68 -13.41
N LEU A 14 8.66 -2.37 -13.25
CA LEU A 14 7.92 -2.67 -12.03
C LEU A 14 7.59 -4.17 -11.95
N ASP A 15 7.94 -4.77 -10.82
CA ASP A 15 7.60 -6.15 -10.49
C ASP A 15 7.26 -6.32 -8.99
N ASN A 16 7.06 -7.56 -8.55
CA ASN A 16 6.75 -7.86 -7.15
C ASN A 16 7.84 -7.40 -6.18
N THR A 17 9.10 -7.45 -6.59
CA THR A 17 10.26 -7.04 -5.78
C THR A 17 10.41 -5.53 -5.69
N THR A 18 9.79 -4.76 -6.59
CA THR A 18 9.76 -3.29 -6.53
C THR A 18 8.66 -2.71 -5.64
N ARG A 19 7.74 -3.53 -5.10
CA ARG A 19 6.61 -3.06 -4.28
C ARG A 19 7.08 -2.45 -2.95
N ILE A 20 6.48 -1.32 -2.59
CA ILE A 20 6.77 -0.55 -1.37
C ILE A 20 5.50 -0.26 -0.56
N ILE A 21 5.69 0.26 0.66
CA ILE A 21 4.59 0.53 1.59
C ILE A 21 3.61 1.55 0.96
N PRO A 22 2.28 1.33 1.08
CA PRO A 22 1.29 2.37 0.77
C PRO A 22 1.66 3.72 1.38
N SER A 23 1.66 4.79 0.58
CA SER A 23 2.12 6.16 0.90
C SER A 23 3.56 6.49 0.51
N ASP A 24 4.43 5.51 0.28
CA ASP A 24 5.85 5.76 -0.03
C ASP A 24 6.11 5.85 -1.55
N GLY A 25 5.10 5.67 -2.40
CA GLY A 25 5.24 5.61 -3.85
C GLY A 25 4.38 6.61 -4.62
N VAL A 26 4.19 6.34 -5.90
CA VAL A 26 3.49 7.22 -6.86
C VAL A 26 2.16 6.67 -7.36
N SER A 27 1.69 5.54 -6.81
CA SER A 27 0.39 4.99 -7.19
C SER A 27 -0.73 5.97 -6.82
N PRO A 28 -1.79 6.09 -7.63
CA PRO A 28 -2.92 6.96 -7.33
C PRO A 28 -3.86 6.34 -6.27
N LEU A 29 -3.32 5.92 -5.13
CA LEU A 29 -4.01 5.16 -4.07
C LEU A 29 -5.30 5.84 -3.61
N MET A 30 -5.26 7.15 -3.44
CA MET A 30 -6.40 7.98 -3.07
C MET A 30 -7.59 7.84 -4.03
N ARG A 31 -7.31 7.85 -5.34
CA ARG A 31 -8.33 7.68 -6.38
C ARG A 31 -8.88 6.26 -6.37
N ILE A 32 -8.01 5.26 -6.17
CA ILE A 32 -8.38 3.85 -6.11
C ILE A 32 -9.30 3.59 -4.91
N LEU A 33 -8.90 4.03 -3.71
CA LEU A 33 -9.67 3.85 -2.46
C LEU A 33 -11.05 4.50 -2.55
N ARG A 34 -11.14 5.74 -3.04
CA ARG A 34 -12.43 6.40 -3.25
C ARG A 34 -13.31 5.64 -4.23
N LYS A 35 -12.74 5.14 -5.34
CA LYS A 35 -13.50 4.34 -6.31
C LYS A 35 -13.97 3.00 -5.77
N LEU A 36 -13.22 2.37 -4.86
CA LEU A 36 -13.66 1.17 -4.16
C LEU A 36 -14.82 1.49 -3.21
N ALA A 37 -14.71 2.57 -2.43
CA ALA A 37 -15.77 3.04 -1.55
C ALA A 37 -17.05 3.41 -2.31
N ASP A 38 -16.93 4.14 -3.44
CA ASP A 38 -18.06 4.48 -4.33
C ASP A 38 -18.81 3.23 -4.83
N LYS A 39 -18.08 2.12 -5.00
CA LYS A 39 -18.63 0.83 -5.43
C LYS A 39 -19.15 -0.03 -4.27
N GLY A 40 -19.13 0.49 -3.04
CA GLY A 40 -19.59 -0.22 -1.85
C GLY A 40 -18.63 -1.30 -1.36
N TYR A 41 -17.35 -1.26 -1.73
CA TYR A 41 -16.37 -2.20 -1.19
C TYR A 41 -16.09 -1.90 0.29
N ALA A 42 -16.41 -2.86 1.17
CA ALA A 42 -16.16 -2.79 2.61
C ALA A 42 -15.26 -3.94 3.11
N GLY A 43 -14.54 -4.61 2.19
CA GLY A 43 -13.65 -5.72 2.52
C GLY A 43 -12.25 -5.28 2.99
N PRO A 44 -11.40 -6.23 3.40
CA PRO A 44 -10.06 -5.92 3.91
C PRO A 44 -9.08 -5.48 2.81
N LEU A 45 -8.19 -4.57 3.18
CA LEU A 45 -7.00 -4.21 2.42
C LEU A 45 -5.80 -4.99 2.97
N SER A 46 -5.17 -5.80 2.13
CA SER A 46 -4.03 -6.65 2.50
C SER A 46 -2.75 -6.11 1.87
N VAL A 47 -1.69 -5.97 2.66
CA VAL A 47 -0.38 -5.48 2.19
C VAL A 47 0.54 -6.67 1.94
N GLU A 48 1.21 -6.69 0.78
CA GLU A 48 2.12 -7.75 0.37
C GLU A 48 3.39 -7.16 -0.26
N LEU A 49 4.53 -7.31 0.41
CA LEU A 49 5.83 -6.71 0.06
C LEU A 49 6.94 -7.75 0.07
N PHE A 50 7.92 -7.61 -0.84
CA PHE A 50 8.96 -8.63 -1.07
C PHE A 50 10.39 -8.11 -0.96
N LEU A 51 10.60 -6.82 -0.69
CA LEU A 51 11.96 -6.28 -0.52
C LEU A 51 12.66 -6.92 0.69
N PRO A 52 13.97 -7.22 0.59
CA PRO A 52 14.73 -7.88 1.67
C PRO A 52 14.59 -7.17 3.02
N ARG A 53 14.51 -5.83 3.04
CA ARG A 53 14.32 -5.04 4.27
C ARG A 53 13.07 -5.43 5.06
N PHE A 54 11.98 -5.84 4.39
CA PHE A 54 10.74 -6.23 5.06
C PHE A 54 10.80 -7.69 5.50
N GLN A 55 11.49 -8.54 4.74
CA GLN A 55 11.67 -9.96 5.08
C GLN A 55 12.65 -10.16 6.23
N GLN A 56 13.65 -9.28 6.35
CA GLN A 56 14.70 -9.33 7.37
C GLN A 56 14.36 -8.48 8.60
N GLY A 57 13.33 -7.63 8.52
CA GLY A 57 12.88 -6.80 9.64
C GLY A 57 12.10 -7.60 10.68
N ASP A 58 11.97 -7.04 11.89
CA ASP A 58 11.07 -7.61 12.89
C ASP A 58 9.61 -7.56 12.39
N PRO A 59 8.87 -8.69 12.38
CA PRO A 59 7.53 -8.73 11.80
C PRO A 59 6.53 -7.77 12.46
N PHE A 60 6.63 -7.56 13.78
CA PHE A 60 5.72 -6.67 14.49
C PHE A 60 6.00 -5.21 14.15
N GLU A 61 7.27 -4.82 14.16
CA GLU A 61 7.71 -3.47 13.82
C GLU A 61 7.40 -3.11 12.36
N VAL A 62 7.65 -4.03 11.42
CA VAL A 62 7.29 -3.87 10.01
C VAL A 62 5.78 -3.72 9.84
N ALA A 63 4.97 -4.58 10.49
CA ALA A 63 3.52 -4.49 10.42
C ALA A 63 2.99 -3.16 11.02
N ARG A 64 3.60 -2.70 12.12
CA ARG A 64 3.26 -1.43 12.76
C ARG A 64 3.52 -0.24 11.85
N GLU A 65 4.69 -0.18 11.21
CA GLU A 65 5.05 0.86 10.26
C GLU A 65 4.07 0.88 9.07
N ILE A 66 3.85 -0.29 8.45
CA ILE A 66 2.96 -0.45 7.31
C ILE A 66 1.55 0.05 7.65
N ARG A 67 1.01 -0.36 8.81
CA ARG A 67 -0.33 0.04 9.25
C ARG A 67 -0.43 1.56 9.41
N GLN A 68 0.53 2.18 10.08
CA GLN A 68 0.53 3.63 10.30
C GLN A 68 0.50 4.41 8.98
N LYS A 69 1.35 4.02 8.02
CA LYS A 69 1.42 4.65 6.69
C LYS A 69 0.17 4.39 5.84
N ALA A 70 -0.29 3.13 5.81
CA ALA A 70 -1.50 2.74 5.09
C ALA A 70 -2.74 3.51 5.57
N GLU A 71 -2.94 3.59 6.89
CA GLU A 71 -4.07 4.32 7.48
C GLU A 71 -4.00 5.83 7.19
N SER A 72 -2.81 6.42 7.07
CA SER A 72 -2.66 7.84 6.68
C SER A 72 -3.33 8.11 5.32
N VAL A 73 -3.05 7.27 4.32
CA VAL A 73 -3.65 7.38 2.99
C VAL A 73 -5.15 7.10 3.02
N MET A 74 -5.58 6.12 3.82
CA MET A 74 -7.01 5.81 3.98
C MET A 74 -7.80 6.98 4.60
N ARG A 75 -7.24 7.65 5.63
CA ARG A 75 -7.84 8.85 6.23
C ARG A 75 -7.92 10.00 5.24
N GLN A 76 -6.86 10.24 4.48
CA GLN A 76 -6.88 11.25 3.41
C GLN A 76 -7.98 10.92 2.37
N ALA A 77 -8.15 9.64 2.04
CA ALA A 77 -9.19 9.16 1.13
C ALA A 77 -10.60 9.23 1.73
N ARG A 78 -10.72 9.42 3.06
CA ARG A 78 -11.97 9.42 3.83
C ARG A 78 -12.73 8.09 3.73
N VAL A 79 -11.99 6.99 3.77
CA VAL A 79 -12.55 5.62 3.76
C VAL A 79 -12.49 4.93 5.12
N ILE A 80 -11.89 5.59 6.12
CA ILE A 80 -11.91 5.29 7.56
C ILE A 80 -11.97 6.58 8.36
#